data_AF-A0A4P7N7G2-F1
#
_entry.id   AF-A0A4P7N7G2-F1
#
_cell.length_a   1.000
_cell.length_b   1.000
_cell.length_c   1.000
_cell.angle_alpha   90.00
_cell.angle_beta   90.00
_cell.angle_gamma   90.00
#
_symmetry.space_group_name_H-M   'P 1'
#
loop_
_entity.id
_entity.type
_entity.pdbx_description
1 polymer ?
#
loop_
_entity_poly.entity_id
_entity_poly.type
_entity_poly.pdbx_seq_one_letter_code
_entity_poly.pdbx_strand_id
1 'polypeptide(L)'
;MPAAKPEAHFLVRFSRNESFVGREEVLNRLLKRLPPIAHPDACQRTVVHGLGGIGKTQVAIEAAYRVRDAYPECSVFWVPTVNMTMFDNAYREIGRALKI
;
A
#
# COMPACT_ATOMS: atom_id res chain seq x y z
N MET A 1 -4.54 29.21 -12.84
CA MET A 1 -4.86 28.72 -11.48
C MET A 1 -4.11 27.42 -11.28
N PRO A 2 -3.37 27.21 -10.18
CA PRO A 2 -2.78 25.89 -9.95
C PRO A 2 -3.92 24.88 -9.79
N ALA A 3 -3.85 23.76 -10.50
CA ALA A 3 -4.79 22.67 -10.33
C ALA A 3 -4.77 22.22 -8.86
N ALA A 4 -5.95 22.01 -8.27
CA ALA A 4 -6.05 21.49 -6.91
C ALA A 4 -5.28 20.16 -6.83
N LYS A 5 -4.39 20.04 -5.83
CA LYS A 5 -3.61 18.82 -5.62
C LYS A 5 -4.60 17.66 -5.36
N PRO A 6 -4.49 16.52 -6.06
CA PRO A 6 -5.35 15.38 -5.79
C PRO A 6 -5.25 15.00 -4.31
N GLU A 7 -6.40 14.77 -3.67
CA GLU A 7 -6.46 14.31 -2.29
C GLU A 7 -5.86 12.91 -2.20
N ALA A 8 -4.92 12.69 -1.27
CA ALA A 8 -4.34 11.38 -1.07
C ALA A 8 -5.30 10.51 -0.24
N HIS A 9 -5.55 9.28 -0.71
CA HIS A 9 -6.45 8.35 -0.06
C HIS A 9 -5.69 7.20 0.60
N PHE A 10 -6.11 6.79 1.79
CA PHE A 10 -5.57 5.63 2.48
C PHE A 10 -6.68 4.62 2.78
N LEU A 11 -6.88 3.66 1.88
CA LEU A 11 -7.90 2.61 2.01
C LEU A 11 -7.23 1.28 2.41
N VAL A 12 -6.63 1.26 3.59
CA VAL A 12 -6.09 0.05 4.21
C VAL A 12 -6.94 -0.25 5.45
N ARG A 13 -7.77 -1.29 5.37
CA ARG A 13 -8.74 -1.65 6.43
C ARG A 13 -8.11 -2.32 7.65
N PHE A 14 -6.78 -2.36 7.74
CA PHE A 14 -6.05 -2.97 8.84
C PHE A 14 -5.38 -1.87 9.66
N SER A 15 -5.57 -1.89 10.97
CA SER A 15 -4.82 -1.04 11.89
C SER A 15 -3.33 -1.33 11.81
N ARG A 16 -2.51 -0.30 12.02
CA ARG A 16 -1.07 -0.48 12.17
C ARG A 16 -0.81 -1.31 13.43
N ASN A 17 0.13 -2.24 13.33
CA ASN A 17 0.60 -2.97 14.51
C ASN A 17 1.66 -2.13 15.22
N GLU A 18 1.31 -1.51 16.35
CA GLU A 18 2.22 -0.66 17.14
C GLU A 18 3.41 -1.44 17.73
N SER A 19 3.24 -2.75 17.90
CA SER A 19 4.29 -3.67 18.40
C SER A 19 5.02 -4.39 17.27
N PHE A 20 4.98 -3.88 16.04
CA PHE A 20 5.72 -4.46 14.92
C PHE A 20 7.22 -4.31 15.15
N VAL A 21 7.97 -5.42 15.13
CA VAL A 21 9.41 -5.43 15.37
C VAL A 21 10.13 -6.33 14.36
N GLY A 22 11.41 -6.02 14.11
CA GLY A 22 12.25 -6.77 13.17
C GLY A 22 11.84 -6.56 11.71
N ARG A 23 12.34 -7.41 10.81
CA ARG A 23 12.11 -7.35 9.35
C ARG A 23 12.50 -6.04 8.66
N GLU A 24 13.29 -5.20 9.34
CA GLU A 24 13.75 -3.90 8.81
C GLU A 24 14.48 -4.04 7.47
N GLU A 25 15.30 -5.07 7.27
CA GLU A 25 15.95 -5.30 5.97
C GLU A 25 14.94 -5.53 4.84
N VAL A 26 13.86 -6.27 5.12
CA VAL A 26 12.79 -6.52 4.13
C VAL A 26 12.03 -5.24 3.85
N LEU A 27 11.65 -4.50 4.91
CA LEU A 27 10.96 -3.23 4.78
C LEU A 27 11.80 -2.20 4.03
N ASN A 28 13.09 -2.08 4.33
CA ASN A 28 14.00 -1.17 3.64
C ASN A 28 14.12 -1.50 2.14
N ARG A 29 14.12 -2.78 1.75
CA ARG A 29 14.08 -3.17 0.33
C ARG A 29 12.76 -2.80 -0.33
N LEU A 30 11.63 -2.97 0.36
CA LEU A 30 10.31 -2.58 -0.14
C LEU A 30 10.20 -1.06 -0.31
N LEU A 31 10.57 -0.30 0.71
CA LEU A 31 10.46 1.17 0.75
C LEU A 31 11.42 1.87 -0.21
N LYS A 32 12.47 1.20 -0.69
CA LYS A 32 13.31 1.70 -1.79
C LYS A 32 12.68 1.54 -3.17
N ARG A 33 11.71 0.63 -3.32
CA ARG A 33 11.11 0.28 -4.62
C ARG A 33 9.67 0.77 -4.80
N LEU A 34 8.89 0.79 -3.72
CA LEU A 34 7.47 1.14 -3.75
C LEU A 34 7.17 2.62 -4.07
N PRO A 35 7.95 3.61 -3.61
CA PRO A 35 7.60 5.00 -3.80
C PRO A 35 7.48 5.37 -5.29
N PRO A 36 6.47 6.15 -5.70
CA PRO A 36 6.31 6.57 -7.10
C PRO A 36 7.56 7.28 -7.65
N ILE A 37 8.29 7.99 -6.78
CA ILE A 37 9.49 8.73 -7.16
C ILE A 37 10.69 7.83 -7.45
N ALA A 38 10.68 6.58 -6.97
CA ALA A 38 11.81 5.66 -7.17
C ALA A 38 11.97 5.32 -8.67
N HIS A 39 10.86 5.23 -9.39
CA HIS A 39 10.81 4.87 -10.81
C HIS A 39 9.68 5.62 -11.53
N PRO A 40 9.88 6.91 -11.89
CA PRO A 40 8.84 7.79 -12.42
C PRO A 40 8.16 7.26 -13.69
N ASP A 41 8.92 6.55 -14.53
CA ASP A 41 8.46 6.07 -15.83
C ASP A 41 7.95 4.61 -15.82
N ALA A 42 7.88 3.97 -14.65
CA ALA A 42 7.54 2.55 -14.57
C ALA A 42 6.69 2.18 -13.35
N CYS A 43 5.61 1.43 -13.59
CA CYS A 43 4.82 0.83 -12.52
C CYS A 43 5.58 -0.35 -11.88
N GLN A 44 6.08 -0.13 -10.68
CA GLN A 44 6.87 -1.12 -9.95
C GLN A 44 6.01 -2.26 -9.44
N ARG A 45 6.50 -3.49 -9.63
CA ARG A 45 5.86 -4.70 -9.12
C ARG A 45 6.83 -5.41 -8.19
N THR A 46 6.41 -5.59 -6.94
CA THR A 46 7.20 -6.31 -5.94
C THR A 46 6.36 -7.39 -5.29
N VAL A 47 6.94 -8.56 -5.10
CA VAL A 47 6.30 -9.71 -4.45
C VAL A 47 6.99 -9.99 -3.12
N VAL A 48 6.21 -10.09 -2.04
CA VAL A 48 6.67 -10.59 -0.74
C VAL A 48 6.29 -12.07 -0.65
N HIS A 49 7.28 -12.97 -0.78
CA HIS A 49 7.07 -14.41 -0.74
C HIS A 49 7.69 -15.05 0.52
N GLY A 50 7.25 -16.26 0.88
CA GLY A 50 7.72 -16.98 2.07
C GLY A 50 6.66 -17.94 2.63
N LEU A 51 7.05 -18.76 3.60
CA LEU A 51 6.21 -19.79 4.22
C LEU A 51 4.90 -19.25 4.83
N GLY A 52 3.91 -20.13 5.00
CA GLY A 52 2.69 -19.82 5.75
C GLY A 52 3.02 -19.32 7.16
N GLY A 53 2.26 -18.34 7.66
CA GLY A 53 2.45 -17.81 9.02
C GLY A 53 3.67 -16.91 9.25
N ILE A 54 4.59 -16.73 8.29
CA ILE A 54 5.84 -15.97 8.51
C ILE A 54 5.65 -14.43 8.65
N GLY A 55 4.42 -13.93 8.55
CA GLY A 55 4.10 -12.51 8.73
C GLY A 55 4.12 -11.64 7.46
N LYS A 56 4.02 -12.21 6.26
CA LYS A 56 4.03 -11.44 4.99
C LYS A 56 3.00 -10.30 4.95
N THR A 57 1.78 -10.58 5.37
CA THR A 57 0.70 -9.58 5.41
C THR A 57 1.04 -8.45 6.38
N GLN A 58 1.65 -8.74 7.53
CA GLN A 58 2.08 -7.72 8.49
C GLN A 58 3.19 -6.83 7.91
N VAL A 59 4.13 -7.41 7.17
CA VAL A 59 5.16 -6.62 6.44
C VAL A 59 4.53 -5.69 5.40
N ALA A 60 3.55 -6.17 4.65
CA ALA A 60 2.85 -5.35 3.65
C ALA A 60 2.02 -4.22 4.30
N ILE A 61 1.36 -4.50 5.42
CA ILE A 61 0.63 -3.49 6.20
C ILE A 61 1.60 -2.42 6.72
N GLU A 62 2.70 -2.83 7.36
CA GLU A 62 3.69 -1.87 7.89
C GLU A 62 4.32 -1.03 6.77
N ALA A 63 4.60 -1.64 5.61
CA ALA A 63 5.08 -0.90 4.44
C ALA A 63 4.04 0.13 3.95
N ALA A 64 2.74 -0.21 3.93
CA ALA A 64 1.69 0.73 3.55
C ALA A 64 1.62 1.95 4.50
N TYR A 65 1.71 1.73 5.81
CA TYR A 65 1.78 2.82 6.79
C TYR A 65 3.03 3.68 6.61
N ARG A 66 4.21 3.08 6.43
CA ARG A 66 5.45 3.83 6.20
C ARG A 66 5.45 4.62 4.88
N VAL A 67 4.82 4.09 3.82
CA VAL A 67 4.63 4.84 2.56
C VAL A 67 3.72 6.04 2.76
N ARG A 68 2.57 5.86 3.43
CA ARG A 68 1.67 6.98 3.75
C ARG A 68 2.37 8.06 4.57
N ASP A 69 3.14 7.68 5.58
CA ASP A 69 3.83 8.62 6.47
C ASP A 69 4.96 9.36 5.74
N ALA A 70 5.70 8.68 4.85
CA ALA A 70 6.83 9.26 4.11
C ALA A 70 6.41 10.04 2.85
N TYR A 71 5.27 9.70 2.25
CA TYR A 71 4.73 10.31 1.02
C TYR A 71 3.25 10.66 1.21
N PRO A 72 2.94 11.76 1.94
CA PRO A 72 1.57 12.13 2.27
C PRO A 72 0.69 12.43 1.05
N GLU A 73 1.29 12.73 -0.10
CA GLU A 73 0.61 12.89 -1.39
C GLU A 73 0.31 11.57 -2.12
N CYS A 74 0.86 10.45 -1.66
CA CYS A 74 0.66 9.14 -2.29
C CYS A 74 -0.59 8.47 -1.75
N SER A 75 -1.51 8.10 -2.64
CA SER A 75 -2.64 7.24 -2.26
C SER A 75 -2.18 5.78 -2.10
N VAL A 76 -2.71 5.09 -1.09
CA VAL A 76 -2.44 3.68 -0.83
C VAL A 76 -3.76 2.92 -0.70
N PHE A 77 -3.92 1.88 -1.51
CA PHE A 77 -5.13 1.09 -1.57
C PHE A 77 -4.84 -0.38 -1.26
N TRP A 78 -5.67 -1.00 -0.44
CA TRP A 78 -5.58 -2.42 -0.15
C TRP A 78 -6.66 -3.21 -0.89
N VAL A 79 -6.25 -4.10 -1.79
CA VAL A 79 -7.17 -4.95 -2.55
C VAL A 79 -7.03 -6.41 -2.10
N PRO A 80 -8.02 -6.97 -1.39
CA PRO A 80 -8.05 -8.40 -1.08
C PRO A 80 -8.33 -9.23 -2.35
N THR A 81 -7.52 -10.26 -2.58
CA THR A 81 -7.65 -11.17 -3.73
C THR A 81 -8.15 -12.56 -3.35
N VAL A 82 -8.78 -12.70 -2.18
CA VAL A 82 -9.21 -14.00 -1.63
C VAL A 82 -10.38 -14.58 -2.43
N ASN A 83 -11.26 -13.73 -2.98
CA ASN A 83 -12.27 -14.12 -3.97
C ASN A 83 -12.65 -12.92 -4.85
N MET A 84 -13.37 -13.17 -5.96
CA MET A 84 -13.79 -12.15 -6.93
C MET A 84 -14.72 -11.09 -6.32
N THR A 85 -15.66 -11.49 -5.46
CA THR A 85 -16.59 -10.53 -4.82
C THR A 85 -15.85 -9.50 -3.97
N MET A 86 -14.86 -9.92 -3.17
CA MET A 86 -14.06 -9.01 -2.36
C MET A 86 -13.17 -8.11 -3.21
N PHE A 87 -12.63 -8.63 -4.30
CA PHE A 87 -11.84 -7.88 -5.26
C PHE A 87 -12.68 -6.77 -5.92
N ASP A 88 -13.86 -7.10 -6.46
CA ASP A 88 -14.77 -6.15 -7.10
C ASP A 88 -15.23 -5.06 -6.13
N ASN A 89 -15.58 -5.45 -4.91
CA ASN A 89 -16.00 -4.51 -3.87
C ASN A 89 -14.89 -3.53 -3.50
N ALA A 90 -13.63 -3.99 -3.43
CA ALA A 90 -12.50 -3.11 -3.15
C ALA A 90 -12.27 -2.10 -4.28
N TYR A 91 -12.32 -2.50 -5.54
CA TYR A 91 -12.21 -1.56 -6.66
C TYR A 91 -13.38 -0.57 -6.73
N ARG A 92 -14.61 -1.01 -6.42
CA ARG A 92 -15.76 -0.10 -6.31
C ARG A 92 -15.57 0.94 -5.20
N GLU A 93 -15.00 0.55 -4.07
CA GLU A 93 -14.68 1.47 -2.98
C GLU A 93 -13.58 2.47 -3.38
N ILE A 94 -12.55 2.01 -4.08
CA ILE A 94 -11.50 2.87 -4.65
C ILE A 94 -12.11 3.87 -5.63
N GLY A 95 -12.96 3.42 -6.56
CA GLY A 95 -13.63 4.31 -7.52
C GLY A 95 -14.48 5.38 -6.84
N ARG A 96 -15.29 4.99 -5.84
CA ARG A 96 -16.06 5.95 -5.02
C ARG A 96 -15.17 6.96 -4.30
N ALA A 97 -14.05 6.53 -3.72
CA ALA A 97 -13.12 7.44 -3.05
C ALA A 97 -12.50 8.45 -4.03
N LEU A 98 -12.15 7.99 -5.23
CA LEU A 98 -11.59 8.82 -6.30
C LEU A 98 -12.64 9.62 -7.08
N LYS A 99 -13.94 9.43 -6.79
CA LYS A 99 -15.08 10.05 -7.48
C LYS A 99 -15.10 9.77 -9.00
N ILE A 100 -14.79 8.53 -9.38
CA ILE A 100 -14.87 7.99 -10.77
C ILE A 100 -15.91 6.90 -10.91
#